data_AF-A0A7V9ZUJ6-F1
#
_entry.id   AF-A0A7V9ZUJ6-F1
#
_cell.length_a   1.000
_cell.length_b   1.000
_cell.length_c   1.000
_cell.angle_alpha   90.00
_cell.angle_beta   90.00
_cell.angle_gamma   90.00
#
_symmetry.space_group_name_H-M   'P 1'
#
loop_
_entity.id
_entity.type
_entity.pdbx_description
1 polymer ?
#
loop_
_entity_poly.entity_id
_entity_poly.type
_entity_poly.pdbx_seq_one_letter_code
_entity_poly.pdbx_strand_id
1 'polypeptide(L)'
;VPDRYGVVRGAWRHFLPRPDDGSFFADRMTVRLVRPAFPGAKETIYHAHQKVAHRSDPTVRVAMGNHDVTNLNQSLEPLRAWHPIEILHFSFRSVAQLGWKCRGGWWNKPWSELALHQVLMYEAYQAGRLPQYFDSFAVTDELLEAGCADGTLAVDTRLRDVLRVLRTEQGGFAAADASGRARSTFPRADVADDAAYAGEASVLVEIDGIVRAESRVDALEERLASLEHGPLSRLRRLASR
;
A
#
# COMPACT_ATOMS: atom_id res chain seq x y z
N VAL A 1 1.44 2.24 22.01
CA VAL A 1 2.73 2.65 21.39
C VAL A 1 3.58 3.30 22.47
N PRO A 2 4.77 2.77 22.81
CA PRO A 2 5.61 3.34 23.87
C PRO A 2 5.96 4.82 23.60
N ASP A 3 6.28 5.60 24.63
CA ASP A 3 6.39 7.06 24.51
C ASP A 3 7.54 7.56 23.64
N ARG A 4 8.62 6.78 23.53
CA ARG A 4 9.71 7.06 22.59
C ARG A 4 9.27 6.98 21.11
N TYR A 5 8.25 6.20 20.83
CA TYR A 5 7.80 5.94 19.46
C TYR A 5 6.58 6.78 19.13
N GLY A 6 6.72 7.55 18.06
CA GLY A 6 5.70 8.45 17.58
C GLY A 6 4.94 7.94 16.38
N VAL A 7 5.51 6.98 15.64
CA VAL A 7 5.00 6.56 14.33
C VAL A 7 4.87 5.05 14.30
N VAL A 8 3.70 4.58 13.87
CA VAL A 8 3.44 3.17 13.55
C VAL A 8 3.03 3.07 12.10
N ARG A 9 3.24 1.89 11.52
CA ARG A 9 2.91 1.63 10.13
C ARG A 9 1.79 0.61 10.03
N GLY A 10 1.03 0.68 8.96
CA GLY A 10 0.02 -0.32 8.63
C GLY A 10 0.24 -0.87 7.23
N ALA A 11 0.21 -2.19 7.10
CA ALA A 11 0.40 -2.86 5.83
C ALA A 11 -0.90 -2.88 5.03
N TRP A 12 -0.79 -2.65 3.72
CA TRP A 12 -1.90 -2.84 2.80
C TRP A 12 -2.19 -4.33 2.60
N ARG A 13 -3.45 -4.72 2.86
CA ARG A 13 -4.03 -5.97 2.37
C ARG A 13 -4.87 -5.65 1.14
N HIS A 14 -4.39 -6.12 -0.01
CA HIS A 14 -5.02 -5.81 -1.29
C HIS A 14 -6.22 -6.70 -1.55
N PHE A 15 -7.40 -6.09 -1.62
CA PHE A 15 -8.61 -6.76 -2.10
C PHE A 15 -8.71 -6.64 -3.61
N LEU A 16 -8.94 -7.79 -4.24
CA LEU A 16 -9.01 -7.92 -5.68
C LEU A 16 -10.46 -7.70 -6.15
N PRO A 17 -10.66 -7.09 -7.33
CA PRO A 17 -11.98 -7.00 -7.91
C PRO A 17 -12.51 -8.39 -8.23
N ARG A 18 -13.83 -8.55 -8.12
CA ARG A 18 -14.58 -9.60 -8.80
C ARG A 18 -15.26 -8.96 -10.02
N PRO A 19 -15.77 -9.75 -10.98
CA PRO A 19 -16.58 -9.22 -12.08
C PRO A 19 -17.60 -8.18 -11.61
N ASP A 20 -17.72 -7.08 -12.35
CA ASP A 20 -18.58 -5.95 -11.98
C ASP A 20 -20.01 -6.21 -12.46
N ASP A 21 -20.86 -6.69 -11.55
CA ASP A 21 -22.29 -6.97 -11.80
C ASP A 21 -23.21 -5.83 -11.31
N GLY A 22 -22.61 -4.68 -10.92
CA GLY A 22 -23.34 -3.53 -10.36
C GLY A 22 -23.76 -3.68 -8.89
N SER A 23 -23.54 -4.84 -8.26
CA SER A 23 -23.77 -5.00 -6.82
C SER A 23 -22.75 -4.21 -5.99
N PHE A 24 -23.08 -4.03 -4.71
CA PHE A 24 -22.27 -3.26 -3.79
C PHE A 24 -20.87 -3.87 -3.66
N PHE A 25 -19.83 -3.04 -3.83
CA PHE A 25 -18.45 -3.53 -3.97
C PHE A 25 -18.01 -4.43 -2.81
N ALA A 26 -18.44 -4.16 -1.58
CA ALA A 26 -18.03 -4.94 -0.42
C ALA A 26 -18.65 -6.35 -0.40
N ASP A 27 -19.81 -6.54 -1.06
CA ASP A 27 -20.42 -7.87 -1.20
C ASP A 27 -19.62 -8.76 -2.14
N ARG A 28 -18.99 -8.15 -3.16
CA ARG A 28 -18.19 -8.84 -4.17
C ARG A 28 -16.73 -8.99 -3.78
N MET A 29 -16.09 -7.89 -3.42
CA MET A 29 -14.65 -7.82 -3.15
C MET A 29 -14.33 -8.39 -1.78
N THR A 30 -14.44 -9.71 -1.66
CA THR A 30 -14.14 -10.48 -0.45
C THR A 30 -12.89 -11.33 -0.61
N VAL A 31 -12.18 -11.16 -1.72
CA VAL A 31 -10.96 -11.90 -2.03
C VAL A 31 -9.77 -10.96 -1.90
N ARG A 32 -8.73 -11.39 -1.21
CA ARG A 32 -7.48 -10.65 -1.05
C ARG A 32 -6.27 -11.47 -1.45
N LEU A 33 -5.21 -10.79 -1.87
CA LEU A 33 -3.90 -11.40 -2.00
C LEU A 33 -3.38 -11.77 -0.60
N VAL A 34 -2.78 -12.96 -0.50
CA VAL A 34 -2.00 -13.36 0.68
C VAL A 34 -0.63 -12.69 0.61
N ARG A 35 0.02 -12.70 -0.56
CA ARG A 35 1.34 -12.08 -0.76
C ARG A 35 1.27 -11.01 -1.84
N PRO A 36 1.40 -9.72 -1.49
CA PRO A 36 1.52 -8.67 -2.50
C PRO A 36 2.85 -8.79 -3.25
N ALA A 37 2.90 -8.20 -4.44
CA ALA A 37 4.15 -8.13 -5.21
C ALA A 37 5.21 -7.31 -4.46
N PHE A 38 6.48 -7.47 -4.82
CA PHE A 38 7.54 -6.63 -4.25
C PHE A 38 7.25 -5.13 -4.52
N PRO A 39 7.47 -4.22 -3.57
CA PRO A 39 7.26 -2.76 -3.67
C PRO A 39 7.84 -2.08 -4.92
N GLY A 40 8.93 -2.62 -5.46
CA GLY A 40 9.54 -2.19 -6.72
C GLY A 40 8.78 -2.59 -7.99
N ALA A 41 7.85 -3.56 -7.92
CA ALA A 41 7.04 -4.01 -9.05
C ALA A 41 6.01 -2.94 -9.45
N LYS A 42 6.38 -2.07 -10.39
CA LYS A 42 5.58 -0.92 -10.81
C LYS A 42 4.51 -1.27 -11.84
N GLU A 43 4.55 -2.49 -12.37
CA GLU A 43 3.61 -3.07 -13.34
C GLU A 43 2.22 -3.31 -12.75
N THR A 44 2.15 -3.50 -11.43
CA THR A 44 0.90 -3.78 -10.71
C THR A 44 0.63 -2.74 -9.63
N ILE A 45 -0.65 -2.47 -9.34
CA ILE A 45 -1.05 -1.68 -8.15
C ILE A 45 -1.01 -2.52 -6.86
N TYR A 46 -0.86 -3.84 -6.99
CA TYR A 46 -0.89 -4.80 -5.89
C TYR A 46 0.50 -5.15 -5.33
N HIS A 47 1.44 -4.22 -5.44
CA HIS A 47 2.72 -4.31 -4.75
C HIS A 47 2.60 -3.87 -3.29
N ALA A 48 3.45 -4.40 -2.45
CA ALA A 48 3.38 -4.16 -1.02
C ALA A 48 3.58 -2.67 -0.74
N HIS A 49 2.72 -2.17 0.14
CA HIS A 49 2.65 -0.78 0.52
C HIS A 49 2.30 -0.66 1.99
N GLN A 50 2.67 0.48 2.54
CA GLN A 50 2.34 0.84 3.91
C GLN A 50 1.74 2.24 3.97
N LYS A 51 0.99 2.51 5.03
CA LYS A 51 0.69 3.87 5.49
C LYS A 51 1.21 4.07 6.89
N VAL A 52 1.32 5.33 7.26
CA VAL A 52 1.78 5.74 8.58
C VAL A 52 0.64 6.35 9.39
N ALA A 53 0.62 6.02 10.67
CA ALA A 53 -0.11 6.77 11.69
C ALA A 53 0.93 7.32 12.68
N HIS A 54 0.78 8.58 13.05
CA HIS A 54 1.72 9.25 13.93
C HIS A 54 1.02 10.03 15.04
N ARG A 55 1.72 10.24 16.17
CA ARG A 55 1.28 11.19 17.19
C ARG A 55 1.21 12.59 16.59
N SER A 56 0.23 13.37 17.05
CA SER A 56 0.06 14.75 16.59
C SER A 56 1.28 15.58 16.98
N ASP A 57 1.93 16.19 15.99
CA ASP A 57 3.06 17.09 16.18
C ASP A 57 3.11 18.07 14.99
N PRO A 58 3.27 19.38 15.25
CA PRO A 58 3.22 20.42 14.21
C PRO A 58 4.40 20.38 13.23
N THR A 59 5.52 19.75 13.59
CA THR A 59 6.71 19.67 12.72
C THR A 59 6.62 18.53 11.71
N VAL A 60 5.78 17.52 12.00
CA VAL A 60 5.62 16.36 11.12
C VAL A 60 5.16 16.78 9.74
N ARG A 61 5.77 16.18 8.73
CA ARG A 61 5.35 16.29 7.33
C ARG A 61 5.00 14.90 6.83
N VAL A 62 3.79 14.74 6.33
CA VAL A 62 3.30 13.48 5.77
C VAL A 62 3.64 13.45 4.28
N ALA A 63 4.35 12.42 3.84
CA ALA A 63 4.67 12.23 2.43
C ALA A 63 3.38 12.07 1.60
N MET A 64 3.43 12.45 0.33
CA MET A 64 2.29 12.28 -0.56
C MET A 64 1.85 10.80 -0.62
N GLY A 65 0.54 10.58 -0.48
CA GLY A 65 -0.01 9.24 -0.33
C GLY A 65 0.09 8.67 1.08
N ASN A 66 0.59 9.41 2.09
CA ASN A 66 0.68 8.97 3.49
C ASN A 66 1.53 7.71 3.69
N HIS A 67 2.57 7.52 2.88
CA HIS A 67 3.43 6.34 2.93
C HIS A 67 4.57 6.47 3.96
N ASP A 68 4.95 7.70 4.30
CA ASP A 68 5.99 7.97 5.28
C ASP A 68 5.79 9.33 5.95
N VAL A 69 6.55 9.60 7.00
CA VAL A 69 6.63 10.90 7.66
C VAL A 69 8.08 11.38 7.78
N THR A 70 8.28 12.68 7.61
CA THR A 70 9.58 13.33 7.79
C THR A 70 9.50 14.42 8.87
N ASN A 71 10.65 15.00 9.22
CA ASN A 71 10.79 16.05 10.25
C ASN A 71 10.33 15.61 11.64
N LEU A 72 10.70 14.37 11.99
CA LEU A 72 10.46 13.79 13.32
C LEU A 72 11.42 14.40 14.34
N ASN A 73 10.90 14.80 15.49
CA ASN A 73 11.74 15.08 16.66
C ASN A 73 12.28 13.75 17.25
N GLN A 74 13.26 13.84 18.15
CA GLN A 74 13.87 12.65 18.78
C GLN A 74 12.87 11.76 19.55
N SER A 75 11.69 12.29 19.89
CA SER A 75 10.62 11.62 20.64
C SER A 75 9.57 10.96 19.75
N LEU A 76 9.73 11.00 18.42
CA LEU A 76 8.76 10.46 17.46
C LEU A 76 9.38 9.42 16.54
N GLU A 77 10.29 8.59 17.06
CA GLU A 77 10.92 7.55 16.26
C GLU A 77 9.87 6.61 15.65
N PRO A 78 10.06 6.15 14.39
CA PRO A 78 9.24 5.10 13.83
C PRO A 78 9.50 3.78 14.52
N LEU A 79 8.42 3.13 14.97
CA LEU A 79 8.49 1.78 15.49
C LEU A 79 8.53 0.80 14.31
N ARG A 80 9.76 0.46 13.91
CA ARG A 80 10.04 -0.37 12.73
C ARG A 80 9.71 -1.84 12.98
N ALA A 81 9.45 -2.55 11.89
CA ALA A 81 9.10 -3.98 11.88
C ALA A 81 7.85 -4.35 12.73
N TRP A 82 7.11 -3.36 13.22
CA TRP A 82 5.84 -3.56 13.90
C TRP A 82 4.74 -2.86 13.11
N HIS A 83 3.75 -3.63 12.66
CA HIS A 83 2.68 -3.16 11.79
C HIS A 83 1.30 -3.29 12.45
N PRO A 84 1.02 -2.61 13.58
CA PRO A 84 -0.17 -2.87 14.40
C PRO A 84 -1.51 -2.48 13.74
N ILE A 85 -1.48 -1.95 12.51
CA ILE A 85 -2.66 -1.51 11.77
C ILE A 85 -2.75 -2.31 10.48
N GLU A 86 -3.88 -2.98 10.26
CA GLU A 86 -4.21 -3.53 8.95
C GLU A 86 -4.93 -2.48 8.12
N ILE A 87 -4.54 -2.32 6.85
CA ILE A 87 -5.23 -1.43 5.92
C ILE A 87 -5.84 -2.26 4.80
N LEU A 88 -7.16 -2.43 4.86
CA LEU A 88 -7.90 -3.14 3.83
C LEU A 88 -8.04 -2.23 2.60
N HIS A 89 -7.34 -2.57 1.51
CA HIS A 89 -7.16 -1.70 0.36
C HIS A 89 -7.95 -2.19 -0.87
N PHE A 90 -8.98 -1.42 -1.24
CA PHE A 90 -9.90 -1.70 -2.36
C PHE A 90 -9.60 -0.79 -3.54
N SER A 91 -8.56 -1.14 -4.31
CA SER A 91 -8.04 -0.28 -5.38
C SER A 91 -9.03 0.01 -6.50
N PHE A 92 -9.71 -1.05 -6.97
CA PHE A 92 -10.58 -1.10 -8.13
C PHE A 92 -11.93 -1.68 -7.72
N ARG A 93 -12.92 -0.81 -7.49
CA ARG A 93 -14.25 -1.17 -6.98
C ARG A 93 -15.29 -1.31 -8.08
N SER A 94 -15.13 -0.54 -9.15
CA SER A 94 -15.96 -0.60 -10.36
C SER A 94 -15.24 0.06 -11.53
N VAL A 95 -15.68 -0.24 -12.75
CA VAL A 95 -15.19 0.43 -13.96
C VAL A 95 -15.42 1.95 -13.88
N ALA A 96 -16.58 2.37 -13.34
CA ALA A 96 -16.89 3.79 -13.14
C ALA A 96 -15.90 4.46 -12.19
N GLN A 97 -15.59 3.85 -11.04
CA GLN A 97 -14.60 4.37 -10.09
C GLN A 97 -13.20 4.42 -10.70
N LEU A 98 -12.84 3.44 -11.52
CA LEU A 98 -11.57 3.43 -12.23
C LEU A 98 -11.46 4.62 -13.19
N GLY A 99 -12.52 4.90 -13.96
CA GLY A 99 -12.58 6.06 -14.85
C GLY A 99 -12.42 7.40 -14.13
N TRP A 100 -13.02 7.56 -12.93
CA TRP A 100 -12.76 8.73 -12.09
C TRP A 100 -11.30 8.81 -11.64
N LYS A 101 -10.70 7.67 -11.29
CA LYS A 101 -9.29 7.58 -10.89
C LYS A 101 -8.36 8.01 -12.03
N CYS A 102 -8.66 7.66 -13.28
CA CYS A 102 -7.92 8.08 -14.48
C CYS A 102 -7.90 9.59 -14.71
N ARG A 103 -8.91 10.29 -14.21
CA ARG A 103 -9.02 11.76 -14.29
C ARG A 103 -8.47 12.48 -13.06
N GLY A 104 -7.90 11.74 -12.10
CA GLY A 104 -7.37 12.29 -10.86
C GLY A 104 -6.04 13.04 -11.03
N GLY A 105 -5.62 13.73 -9.97
CA GLY A 105 -4.46 14.64 -10.02
C GLY A 105 -3.08 14.01 -10.20
N TRP A 106 -2.96 12.68 -10.20
CA TRP A 106 -1.66 12.02 -10.48
C TRP A 106 -1.25 12.13 -11.95
N TRP A 107 -2.18 12.38 -12.88
CA TRP A 107 -1.83 12.64 -14.29
C TRP A 107 -1.04 13.96 -14.43
N ASN A 108 -1.23 14.92 -13.52
CA ASN A 108 -0.49 16.19 -13.56
C ASN A 108 1.00 16.03 -13.19
N LYS A 109 1.45 14.82 -12.83
CA LYS A 109 2.86 14.53 -12.59
C LYS A 109 3.62 14.40 -13.91
N PRO A 110 4.93 14.71 -13.94
CA PRO A 110 5.78 14.35 -15.06
C PRO A 110 5.65 12.85 -15.39
N TRP A 111 5.61 12.52 -16.68
CA TRP A 111 5.47 11.14 -17.16
C TRP A 111 6.54 10.20 -16.59
N SER A 112 7.75 10.73 -16.34
CA SER A 112 8.88 10.01 -15.73
C SER A 112 8.63 9.56 -14.29
N GLU A 113 7.61 10.10 -13.61
CA GLU A 113 7.27 9.77 -12.22
C GLU A 113 6.07 8.82 -12.11
N LEU A 114 5.47 8.44 -13.24
CA LEU A 114 4.31 7.55 -13.26
C LEU A 114 4.74 6.09 -13.16
N ALA A 115 4.06 5.33 -12.30
CA ALA A 115 4.22 3.89 -12.28
C ALA A 115 3.58 3.27 -13.53
N LEU A 116 4.14 2.15 -14.03
CA LEU A 116 3.68 1.54 -15.27
C LEU A 116 2.18 1.20 -15.25
N HIS A 117 1.65 0.69 -14.12
CA HIS A 117 0.21 0.43 -14.01
C HIS A 117 -0.66 1.68 -14.23
N GLN A 118 -0.17 2.87 -13.85
CA GLN A 118 -0.88 4.14 -14.03
C GLN A 118 -0.91 4.53 -15.51
N VAL A 119 0.21 4.33 -16.21
CA VAL A 119 0.32 4.53 -17.66
C VAL A 119 -0.65 3.62 -18.39
N LEU A 120 -0.59 2.30 -18.14
CA LEU A 120 -1.44 1.31 -18.79
C LEU A 120 -2.94 1.57 -18.54
N MET A 121 -3.29 1.98 -17.31
CA MET A 121 -4.66 2.35 -16.95
C MET A 121 -5.13 3.60 -17.71
N TYR A 122 -4.27 4.59 -17.89
CA TYR A 122 -4.59 5.80 -18.65
C TYR A 122 -4.74 5.52 -20.15
N GLU A 123 -3.87 4.71 -20.72
CA GLU A 123 -3.97 4.27 -22.13
C GLU A 123 -5.28 3.49 -22.37
N ALA A 124 -5.64 2.58 -21.46
CA ALA A 124 -6.91 1.88 -21.52
C ALA A 124 -8.10 2.87 -21.43
N TYR A 125 -7.99 3.91 -20.63
CA TYR A 125 -8.99 4.98 -20.57
C TYR A 125 -9.12 5.77 -21.88
N GLN A 126 -8.01 6.26 -22.43
CA GLN A 126 -8.02 7.01 -23.69
C GLN A 126 -8.58 6.19 -24.85
N ALA A 127 -8.33 4.88 -24.86
CA ALA A 127 -8.79 3.99 -25.90
C ALA A 127 -10.20 3.41 -25.68
N GLY A 128 -10.92 3.82 -24.63
CA GLY A 128 -12.25 3.29 -24.31
C GLY A 128 -12.25 1.82 -23.87
N ARG A 129 -11.11 1.29 -23.42
CA ARG A 129 -10.89 -0.10 -23.01
C ARG A 129 -10.77 -0.31 -21.49
N LEU A 130 -11.34 0.61 -20.70
CA LEU A 130 -11.34 0.46 -19.23
C LEU A 130 -12.02 -0.82 -18.73
N PRO A 131 -13.14 -1.30 -19.29
CA PRO A 131 -13.73 -2.57 -18.87
C PRO A 131 -12.74 -3.73 -18.98
N GLN A 132 -12.05 -3.85 -20.13
CA GLN A 132 -11.06 -4.90 -20.37
C GLN A 132 -9.85 -4.79 -19.44
N TYR A 133 -9.42 -3.55 -19.13
CA TYR A 133 -8.36 -3.33 -18.15
C TYR A 133 -8.81 -3.64 -16.72
N PHE A 134 -10.09 -3.43 -16.37
CA PHE A 134 -10.62 -3.86 -15.08
C PHE A 134 -10.69 -5.38 -14.98
N ASP A 135 -11.23 -6.03 -16.02
CA ASP A 135 -11.41 -7.47 -16.09
C ASP A 135 -10.09 -8.25 -16.02
N SER A 136 -8.98 -7.68 -16.49
CA SER A 136 -7.66 -8.30 -16.38
C SER A 136 -7.15 -8.44 -14.93
N PHE A 137 -7.77 -7.73 -13.98
CA PHE A 137 -7.51 -7.89 -12.54
C PHE A 137 -8.64 -8.60 -11.80
N ALA A 138 -9.78 -8.83 -12.45
CA ALA A 138 -10.94 -9.43 -11.83
C ALA A 138 -10.71 -10.92 -11.59
N VAL A 139 -10.95 -11.37 -10.37
CA VAL A 139 -10.83 -12.77 -9.98
C VAL A 139 -12.14 -13.49 -10.33
N THR A 140 -12.08 -14.51 -11.18
CA THR A 140 -13.21 -15.40 -11.47
C THR A 140 -13.37 -16.45 -10.36
N ASP A 141 -14.45 -17.23 -10.38
CA ASP A 141 -14.64 -18.31 -9.40
C ASP A 141 -13.55 -19.39 -9.53
N GLU A 142 -13.15 -19.71 -10.76
CA GLU A 142 -12.09 -20.68 -11.04
C GLU A 142 -10.73 -20.19 -10.51
N LEU A 143 -10.41 -18.91 -10.71
CA LEU A 143 -9.19 -18.31 -10.17
C LEU A 143 -9.21 -18.21 -8.65
N LEU A 144 -10.38 -17.97 -8.05
CA LEU A 144 -10.54 -17.99 -6.61
C LEU A 144 -10.28 -19.38 -6.05
N GLU A 145 -10.91 -20.41 -6.62
CA GLU A 145 -10.74 -21.79 -6.18
C GLU A 145 -9.26 -22.21 -6.26
N ALA A 146 -8.63 -21.98 -7.42
CA ALA A 146 -7.21 -22.28 -7.61
C ALA A 146 -6.32 -21.50 -6.63
N GLY A 147 -6.55 -20.20 -6.46
CA GLY A 147 -5.75 -19.35 -5.60
C GLY A 147 -5.92 -19.63 -4.11
N CYS A 148 -7.08 -20.12 -3.69
CA CYS A 148 -7.27 -20.60 -2.32
C CYS A 148 -6.59 -21.96 -2.11
N ALA A 149 -6.61 -22.84 -3.11
CA ALA A 149 -5.95 -24.13 -3.04
C ALA A 149 -4.42 -24.01 -2.97
N ASP A 150 -3.82 -23.06 -3.69
CA ASP A 150 -2.37 -22.83 -3.69
C ASP A 150 -1.89 -21.81 -2.63
N GLY A 151 -2.82 -21.16 -1.92
CA GLY A 151 -2.54 -20.19 -0.87
C GLY A 151 -2.11 -18.80 -1.36
N THR A 152 -2.29 -18.48 -2.64
CA THR A 152 -2.06 -17.13 -3.18
C THR A 152 -3.20 -16.16 -2.85
N LEU A 153 -4.41 -16.67 -2.67
CA LEU A 153 -5.63 -15.90 -2.35
C LEU A 153 -6.26 -16.37 -1.04
N ALA A 154 -6.86 -15.41 -0.33
CA ALA A 154 -7.67 -15.67 0.85
C ALA A 154 -9.02 -14.95 0.76
N VAL A 155 -10.06 -15.59 1.29
CA VAL A 155 -11.37 -14.96 1.48
C VAL A 155 -11.37 -14.20 2.81
N ASP A 156 -11.73 -12.92 2.78
CA ASP A 156 -11.88 -12.05 3.94
C ASP A 156 -13.18 -11.24 3.81
N THR A 157 -14.11 -11.50 4.72
CA THR A 157 -15.45 -10.90 4.71
C THR A 157 -15.64 -9.86 5.82
N ARG A 158 -14.60 -9.59 6.62
CA ARG A 158 -14.72 -8.77 7.84
C ARG A 158 -15.30 -7.39 7.52
N LEU A 159 -14.81 -6.73 6.46
CA LEU A 159 -15.35 -5.43 6.06
C LEU A 159 -16.77 -5.53 5.50
N ARG A 160 -17.07 -6.53 4.67
CA ARG A 160 -18.42 -6.76 4.11
C ARG A 160 -19.44 -6.84 5.23
N ASP A 161 -19.15 -7.68 6.22
CA ASP A 161 -20.07 -7.99 7.30
C ASP A 161 -20.31 -6.74 8.17
N VAL A 162 -19.26 -5.96 8.45
CA VAL A 162 -19.39 -4.65 9.13
C VAL A 162 -20.21 -3.65 8.32
N LEU A 163 -19.93 -3.51 7.02
CA LEU A 163 -20.63 -2.55 6.17
C LEU A 163 -22.11 -2.91 5.98
N ARG A 164 -22.46 -4.20 5.94
CA ARG A 164 -23.86 -4.66 5.92
C ARG A 164 -24.61 -4.21 7.16
N VAL A 165 -23.99 -4.32 8.35
CA VAL A 165 -24.59 -3.87 9.62
C VAL A 165 -24.79 -2.35 9.64
N LEU A 166 -23.82 -1.59 9.12
CA LEU A 166 -23.88 -0.13 9.10
C LEU A 166 -24.82 0.42 8.01
N ARG A 167 -25.15 -0.36 6.99
CA ARG A 167 -25.93 0.09 5.81
C ARG A 167 -27.39 0.37 6.15
N THR A 168 -27.88 1.55 5.84
CA THR A 168 -29.28 1.93 6.02
C THR A 168 -30.15 1.45 4.86
N GLU A 169 -31.47 1.40 5.04
CA GLU A 169 -32.42 1.03 3.98
C GLU A 169 -32.34 1.97 2.77
N GLN A 170 -31.99 3.23 3.01
CA GLN A 170 -31.78 4.26 1.99
C GLN A 170 -30.42 4.14 1.27
N GLY A 171 -29.62 3.12 1.59
CA GLY A 171 -28.32 2.87 0.96
C GLY A 171 -27.14 3.69 1.53
N GLY A 172 -27.35 4.45 2.60
CA GLY A 172 -26.30 5.17 3.34
C GLY A 172 -25.63 4.32 4.43
N PHE A 173 -24.79 4.94 5.26
CA PHE A 173 -24.19 4.30 6.44
C PHE A 173 -24.50 5.11 7.69
N ALA A 174 -24.87 4.45 8.78
CA ALA A 174 -25.12 5.09 10.07
C ALA A 174 -24.34 4.39 11.18
N ALA A 175 -23.76 5.18 12.08
CA ALA A 175 -23.13 4.66 13.28
C ALA A 175 -24.18 4.01 14.20
N ALA A 176 -23.74 2.98 14.92
CA ALA A 176 -24.57 2.17 15.80
C ALA A 176 -25.21 2.96 16.96
N ASP A 177 -24.67 4.13 17.32
CA ASP A 177 -25.05 4.92 18.49
C ASP A 177 -26.37 5.70 18.32
N ALA A 178 -26.73 6.10 17.10
CA ALA A 178 -27.96 6.88 16.85
C ALA A 178 -29.21 6.02 16.59
N SER A 179 -29.07 4.72 16.29
CA SER A 179 -30.14 3.88 15.74
C SER A 179 -30.44 2.60 16.55
N GLY A 180 -29.78 2.39 17.69
CA GLY A 180 -29.94 1.15 18.48
C GLY A 180 -29.41 -0.11 17.77
N ARG A 181 -28.65 0.04 16.67
CA ARG A 181 -28.06 -1.08 15.94
C ARG A 181 -26.89 -1.68 16.72
N ALA A 182 -26.71 -3.00 16.60
CA ALA A 182 -25.60 -3.70 17.23
C ALA A 182 -24.26 -3.08 16.80
N ARG A 183 -23.40 -2.77 17.77
CA ARG A 183 -22.00 -2.42 17.50
C ARG A 183 -21.36 -3.58 16.75
N SER A 184 -20.96 -3.34 15.52
CA SER A 184 -20.10 -4.27 14.80
C SER A 184 -18.74 -4.31 15.49
N THR A 185 -18.31 -5.51 15.87
CA THR A 185 -16.97 -5.74 16.42
C THR A 185 -16.16 -6.53 15.42
N PHE A 186 -14.91 -6.12 15.21
CA PHE A 186 -13.97 -6.98 14.52
C PHE A 186 -13.56 -8.10 15.46
N PRO A 187 -13.44 -9.36 14.98
CA PRO A 187 -12.88 -10.42 15.80
C PRO A 187 -11.48 -10.02 16.25
N ARG A 188 -11.14 -10.36 17.50
CA ARG A 188 -9.75 -10.22 17.97
C ARG A 188 -8.92 -11.27 17.25
N ALA A 189 -7.83 -10.83 16.65
CA ALA A 189 -6.83 -11.72 16.06
C ALA A 189 -6.29 -12.65 17.14
N ASP A 190 -6.14 -13.93 16.79
CA ASP A 190 -5.40 -14.87 17.61
C ASP A 190 -3.90 -14.92 17.22
N VAL A 191 -3.13 -15.79 17.87
CA VAL A 191 -1.70 -15.92 17.60
C VAL A 191 -1.42 -16.40 16.18
N ALA A 192 -2.30 -17.22 15.60
CA ALA A 192 -2.13 -17.72 14.25
C ALA A 192 -2.42 -16.62 13.22
N ASP A 193 -3.45 -15.80 13.46
CA ASP A 193 -3.74 -14.59 12.66
C ASP A 193 -2.57 -13.61 12.68
N ASP A 194 -2.00 -13.35 13.86
CA ASP A 194 -0.85 -12.46 14.03
C ASP A 194 0.39 -12.99 13.30
N ALA A 195 0.64 -14.30 13.39
CA ALA A 195 1.76 -14.95 12.69
C ALA A 195 1.59 -14.90 11.17
N ALA A 196 0.37 -15.16 10.67
CA ALA A 196 0.05 -15.06 9.26
C ALA A 196 0.25 -13.63 8.75
N TYR A 197 -0.30 -12.65 9.47
CA TYR A 197 -0.14 -11.24 9.12
C TYR A 197 1.32 -10.78 9.17
N ALA A 198 2.11 -11.23 10.15
CA ALA A 198 3.55 -10.96 10.18
C ALA A 198 4.27 -11.53 8.94
N GLY A 199 3.88 -12.72 8.50
CA GLY A 199 4.37 -13.32 7.25
C GLY A 199 4.03 -12.47 6.03
N GLU A 200 2.79 -11.98 5.92
CA GLU A 200 2.37 -11.10 4.81
C GLU A 200 3.08 -9.74 4.83
N ALA A 201 3.31 -9.17 6.02
CA ALA A 201 3.97 -7.88 6.21
C ALA A 201 5.50 -7.95 6.10
N SER A 202 6.09 -9.16 6.08
CA SER A 202 7.55 -9.35 6.05
C SER A 202 8.22 -8.68 4.83
N VAL A 203 7.55 -8.67 3.68
CA VAL A 203 8.02 -7.98 2.46
C VAL A 203 8.22 -6.48 2.67
N LEU A 204 7.52 -5.85 3.63
CA LEU A 204 7.72 -4.44 3.98
C LEU A 204 8.97 -4.22 4.82
N VAL A 205 9.38 -5.21 5.62
CA VAL A 205 10.62 -5.16 6.41
C VAL A 205 11.83 -5.20 5.49
N GLU A 206 11.75 -5.93 4.39
CA GLU A 206 12.79 -5.98 3.36
C GLU A 206 13.02 -4.61 2.70
N ILE A 207 11.98 -3.80 2.52
CA ILE A 207 12.08 -2.42 1.99
C ILE A 207 12.99 -1.56 2.84
N ASP A 208 12.74 -1.54 4.15
CA ASP A 208 13.53 -0.75 5.09
C ASP A 208 15.01 -1.18 5.03
N GLY A 209 15.28 -2.46 4.72
CA GLY A 209 16.62 -2.97 4.42
C GLY A 209 17.22 -2.38 3.14
N ILE A 210 16.47 -2.40 2.04
CA ILE A 210 16.92 -1.94 0.72
C ILE A 210 17.17 -0.43 0.69
N VAL A 211 16.23 0.39 1.20
CA VAL A 211 16.40 1.85 1.24
C VAL A 211 17.65 2.22 2.05
N ARG A 212 17.91 1.51 3.16
CA ARG A 212 19.15 1.71 3.93
C ARG A 212 20.39 1.26 3.18
N ALA A 213 20.31 0.20 2.38
CA ALA A 213 21.41 -0.24 1.54
C ALA A 213 21.71 0.80 0.46
N GLU A 214 20.69 1.30 -0.24
CA GLU A 214 20.79 2.38 -1.24
C GLU A 214 21.41 3.64 -0.63
N SER A 215 20.88 4.14 0.49
CA SER A 215 21.46 5.31 1.18
C SER A 215 22.91 5.10 1.61
N ARG A 216 23.31 3.87 1.93
CA ARG A 216 24.71 3.54 2.26
C ARG A 216 25.59 3.48 1.02
N VAL A 217 25.06 3.01 -0.11
CA VAL A 217 25.75 3.05 -1.40
C VAL A 217 25.95 4.50 -1.82
N ASP A 218 24.91 5.33 -1.81
CA ASP A 218 25.01 6.76 -2.15
C ASP A 218 26.06 7.49 -1.30
N ALA A 219 26.04 7.25 0.02
CA ALA A 219 27.03 7.82 0.93
C ALA A 219 28.46 7.30 0.67
N LEU A 220 28.61 6.06 0.20
CA LEU A 220 29.92 5.51 -0.19
C LEU A 220 30.38 6.09 -1.53
N GLU A 221 29.49 6.27 -2.50
CA GLU A 221 29.77 6.91 -3.78
C GLU A 221 30.20 8.37 -3.59
N GLU A 222 29.51 9.13 -2.73
CA GLU A 222 29.90 10.51 -2.39
C GLU A 222 31.28 10.57 -1.73
N ARG A 223 31.57 9.64 -0.80
CA ARG A 223 32.90 9.53 -0.17
C ARG A 223 33.98 9.15 -1.17
N LEU A 224 33.68 8.22 -2.08
CA LEU A 224 34.61 7.80 -3.13
C LEU A 224 34.91 8.96 -4.08
N ALA A 225 33.87 9.66 -4.55
CA ALA A 225 34.01 10.86 -5.37
C ALA A 225 34.84 11.93 -4.66
N SER A 226 34.63 12.15 -3.36
CA SER A 226 35.43 13.08 -2.54
C SER A 226 36.92 12.67 -2.50
N LEU A 227 37.22 11.38 -2.36
CA LEU A 227 38.60 10.87 -2.38
C LEU A 227 39.25 10.99 -3.76
N GLU A 228 38.48 10.70 -4.83
CA GLU A 228 38.95 10.78 -6.21
C GLU A 228 39.19 12.22 -6.68
N HIS A 229 38.44 13.19 -6.16
CA HIS A 229 38.56 14.62 -6.50
C HIS A 229 39.35 15.42 -5.45
N GLY A 230 39.76 14.77 -4.38
CA GLY A 230 40.46 15.35 -3.24
C GLY A 230 41.92 15.72 -3.52
N PRO A 231 42.58 16.45 -2.59
CA PRO A 231 43.94 16.95 -2.78
C PRO A 231 44.98 15.83 -2.96
N LEU A 232 44.77 14.65 -2.37
CA LEU A 232 45.66 13.49 -2.49
C LEU A 232 45.68 12.90 -3.91
N SER A 233 44.57 12.89 -4.63
CA SER A 233 44.53 12.40 -6.02
C SER A 233 45.16 13.40 -7.01
N ARG A 234 45.20 14.69 -6.65
CA ARG A 234 45.95 15.73 -7.40
C ARG A 234 47.45 15.61 -7.17
N LEU A 235 47.89 15.35 -5.93
CA LEU A 235 49.30 15.11 -5.60
C LEU A 235 49.84 13.85 -6.29
N ARG A 236 49.03 12.77 -6.36
CA ARG A 236 49.41 11.54 -7.06
C ARG A 236 49.58 11.74 -8.57
N ARG A 237 48.78 12.62 -9.19
CA ARG A 237 48.91 13.01 -10.61
C ARG A 237 50.10 13.93 -10.89
N LEU A 238 50.53 14.73 -9.92
CA LEU A 238 51.71 15.57 -10.02
C LEU A 238 53.01 14.78 -9.81
N ALA A 239 52.99 13.74 -8.97
CA ALA A 239 54.14 12.87 -8.73
C ALA A 239 54.37 11.81 -9.84
N SER A 240 53.42 11.65 -10.77
CA SER A 240 53.50 10.72 -11.92
C SER A 240 53.82 11.42 -13.25
N ARG A 241 54.22 12.69 -13.22
CA ARG A 241 54.80 13.46 -14.34
C ARG A 241 56.27 13.71 -14.06
#